data_AF-A0A2N9AUY7-F1
#
_entry.id   AF-A0A2N9AUY7-F1
#
_cell.length_a   1.000
_cell.length_b   1.000
_cell.length_c   1.000
_cell.angle_alpha   90.00
_cell.angle_beta   90.00
_cell.angle_gamma   90.00
#
_symmetry.space_group_name_H-M   'P 1'
#
loop_
_entity.id
_entity.type
_entity.pdbx_description
1 polymer ?
#
loop_
_entity_poly.entity_id
_entity_poly.type
_entity_poly.pdbx_seq_one_letter_code
_entity_poly.pdbx_strand_id
1 'polypeptide(L)'
;MPAATAQILPSSSEAAPTTRDRIVEAAARSFQDIGYQKTTVADIARTLKMSPANVYRFFESKKAINEAVVEQVTAEIEAMIVAIADAPKLDAPERLTRIVTALHDDCRRRFEAHPRVHEMVEAAMSESWGVCQAHLDRIGAVLARVVADGVREGVFTVADPKSAAACLQAGITRYCHPMLVGRQPNTIQPPATGDDRFPARRPAVGRLNPPDARIYSDAVPGIGEGSETTGCGPSYPSITRMSASAPPFCRARADW
;
A
#
# COMPACT_ATOMS: atom_id res chain seq x y z
N MET A 1 29.62 10.90 -11.65
CA MET A 1 28.49 10.77 -12.59
C MET A 1 27.27 11.38 -11.92
N PRO A 2 26.55 12.35 -12.51
CA PRO A 2 25.38 12.90 -11.87
C PRO A 2 24.21 11.91 -12.00
N ALA A 3 23.48 11.73 -10.90
CA ALA A 3 22.28 10.91 -10.81
C ALA A 3 21.25 11.37 -11.85
N ALA A 4 20.68 10.42 -12.57
CA ALA A 4 19.59 10.66 -13.50
C ALA A 4 18.43 11.33 -12.75
N THR A 5 18.14 12.57 -13.14
CA THR A 5 16.92 13.29 -12.76
C THR A 5 15.72 12.41 -13.16
N ALA A 6 15.04 11.83 -12.18
CA ALA A 6 13.74 11.21 -12.40
C ALA A 6 12.77 12.32 -12.84
N GLN A 7 12.62 12.47 -14.15
CA GLN A 7 11.64 13.36 -14.75
C GLN A 7 10.25 12.82 -14.43
N ILE A 8 9.53 13.56 -13.60
CA ILE A 8 8.10 13.37 -13.35
C ILE A 8 7.37 14.05 -14.52
N LEU A 9 7.29 13.41 -15.70
CA LEU A 9 6.52 13.83 -16.88
C LEU A 9 6.35 12.66 -17.87
N PRO A 10 5.25 12.57 -18.66
CA PRO A 10 3.84 12.79 -18.35
C PRO A 10 3.01 11.48 -18.48
N SER A 11 1.90 11.39 -17.72
CA SER A 11 0.84 10.40 -17.97
C SER A 11 0.01 10.82 -19.20
N SER A 12 -0.26 9.85 -20.07
CA SER A 12 -0.83 9.98 -21.41
C SER A 12 -2.16 10.73 -21.49
N SER A 13 -2.11 11.92 -22.08
CA SER A 13 -3.19 12.56 -22.85
C SER A 13 -2.53 13.52 -23.84
N GLU A 14 -2.84 13.44 -25.13
CA GLU A 14 -2.40 14.42 -26.15
C GLU A 14 -3.02 15.82 -25.96
N ALA A 15 -3.68 16.07 -24.82
CA ALA A 15 -4.11 17.39 -24.41
C ALA A 15 -3.00 18.10 -23.61
N ALA A 16 -2.81 19.40 -23.86
CA ALA A 16 -1.93 20.23 -23.06
C ALA A 16 -2.32 20.10 -21.56
N PRO A 17 -1.34 19.95 -20.64
CA PRO A 17 -1.63 19.78 -19.22
C PRO A 17 -2.50 20.92 -18.70
N THR A 18 -3.55 20.58 -17.98
CA THR A 18 -4.51 21.57 -17.48
C THR A 18 -3.84 22.47 -16.45
N THR A 19 -4.43 23.64 -16.18
CA THR A 19 -3.95 24.51 -15.08
C THR A 19 -3.96 23.76 -13.73
N ARG A 20 -4.93 22.86 -13.54
CA ARG A 20 -4.99 22.00 -12.36
C ARG A 20 -3.75 21.10 -12.28
N ASP A 21 -3.39 20.44 -13.37
CA ASP A 21 -2.21 19.54 -13.41
C ASP A 21 -0.92 20.31 -13.14
N ARG A 22 -0.78 21.53 -13.69
CA ARG A 22 0.37 22.41 -13.41
C ARG A 22 0.49 22.78 -11.93
N ILE A 23 -0.64 22.98 -11.24
CA ILE A 23 -0.68 23.23 -9.79
C ILE A 23 -0.21 22.00 -9.02
N VAL A 24 -0.73 20.81 -9.35
CA VAL A 24 -0.33 19.56 -8.68
C VAL A 24 1.16 19.28 -8.90
N GLU A 25 1.65 19.45 -10.12
CA GLU A 25 3.06 19.24 -10.46
C GLU A 25 3.99 20.23 -9.73
N ALA A 26 3.62 21.50 -9.63
CA ALA A 26 4.38 22.49 -8.85
C ALA A 26 4.35 22.19 -7.34
N ALA A 27 3.22 21.70 -6.82
CA ALA A 27 3.11 21.26 -5.44
C ALA A 27 3.99 20.04 -5.16
N ALA A 28 3.95 19.02 -6.03
CA ALA A 28 4.76 17.80 -5.93
C ALA A 28 6.26 18.11 -5.88
N ARG A 29 6.74 19.01 -6.77
CA ARG A 29 8.14 19.49 -6.75
C ARG A 29 8.48 20.20 -5.44
N SER A 30 7.62 21.10 -4.99
CA SER A 30 7.83 21.83 -3.73
C SER A 30 7.89 20.87 -2.53
N PHE A 31 7.09 19.81 -2.52
CA PHE A 31 7.10 18.80 -1.47
C PHE A 31 8.42 17.99 -1.45
N GLN A 32 9.00 17.73 -2.62
CA GLN A 32 10.33 17.11 -2.73
C GLN A 32 11.43 18.07 -2.21
N ASP A 33 11.34 19.35 -2.54
CA ASP A 33 12.41 20.33 -2.29
C ASP A 33 12.42 20.92 -0.88
N ILE A 34 11.27 21.04 -0.22
CA ILE A 34 11.17 21.65 1.13
C ILE A 34 10.24 20.90 2.10
N GLY A 35 9.42 19.95 1.61
CA GLY A 35 8.47 19.18 2.41
C GLY A 35 7.05 19.76 2.41
N TYR A 36 6.04 18.90 2.55
CA TYR A 36 4.62 19.27 2.40
C TYR A 36 4.08 20.18 3.52
N GLN A 37 4.57 20.01 4.76
CA GLN A 37 4.16 20.86 5.88
C GLN A 37 4.65 22.31 5.68
N LYS A 38 5.89 22.48 5.20
CA LYS A 38 6.53 23.79 5.01
C LYS A 38 6.08 24.51 3.74
N THR A 39 5.52 23.79 2.77
CA THR A 39 5.04 24.37 1.51
C THR A 39 3.69 25.06 1.73
N THR A 40 3.57 26.35 1.40
CA THR A 40 2.29 27.07 1.43
C THR A 40 1.66 27.18 0.05
N VAL A 41 0.34 27.40 -0.01
CA VAL A 41 -0.35 27.69 -1.30
C VAL A 41 0.22 28.95 -1.96
N ALA A 42 0.70 29.90 -1.17
CA ALA A 42 1.36 31.10 -1.69
C ALA A 42 2.71 30.79 -2.36
N ASP A 43 3.47 29.82 -1.84
CA ASP A 43 4.72 29.39 -2.47
C ASP A 43 4.45 28.69 -3.80
N ILE A 44 3.44 27.80 -3.85
CA ILE A 44 3.01 27.13 -5.09
C ILE A 44 2.56 28.17 -6.13
N ALA A 45 1.74 29.13 -5.72
CA ALA A 45 1.27 30.21 -6.60
C ALA A 45 2.43 31.06 -7.14
N ARG A 46 3.42 31.36 -6.29
CA ARG A 46 4.63 32.11 -6.68
C ARG A 46 5.43 31.36 -7.75
N THR A 47 5.63 30.06 -7.58
CA THR A 47 6.32 29.20 -8.58
C THR A 47 5.62 29.23 -9.94
N LEU A 48 4.29 29.29 -9.94
CA LEU A 48 3.47 29.34 -11.16
C LEU A 48 3.23 30.75 -11.70
N LYS A 49 3.75 31.79 -11.03
CA LYS A 49 3.49 33.21 -11.35
C LYS A 49 1.98 33.53 -11.36
N MET A 50 1.25 32.96 -10.41
CA MET A 50 -0.19 33.16 -10.21
C MET A 50 -0.47 33.79 -8.85
N SER A 51 -1.67 34.34 -8.66
CA SER A 51 -2.14 34.74 -7.34
C SER A 51 -2.61 33.52 -6.54
N PRO A 52 -2.48 33.50 -5.20
CA PRO A 52 -3.04 32.43 -4.37
C PRO A 52 -4.55 32.26 -4.57
N ALA A 53 -5.28 33.36 -4.77
CA ALA A 53 -6.70 33.34 -5.08
C ALA A 53 -7.01 32.57 -6.37
N ASN A 54 -6.14 32.64 -7.39
CA ASN A 54 -6.31 31.86 -8.60
C ASN A 54 -6.13 30.36 -8.35
N VAL A 55 -5.20 29.96 -7.47
CA VAL A 55 -5.03 28.54 -7.09
C VAL A 55 -6.28 28.01 -6.39
N TYR A 56 -6.88 28.78 -5.49
CA TYR A 56 -8.11 28.41 -4.80
C TYR A 56 -9.35 28.30 -5.72
N ARG A 57 -9.30 28.81 -6.95
CA ARG A 57 -10.34 28.54 -7.96
C ARG A 57 -10.35 27.08 -8.42
N PHE A 58 -9.21 26.39 -8.34
CA PHE A 58 -9.05 25.00 -8.79
C PHE A 58 -9.05 23.99 -7.63
N PHE A 59 -8.78 24.44 -6.41
CA PHE A 59 -8.71 23.61 -5.23
C PHE A 59 -9.36 24.30 -4.04
N GLU A 60 -10.27 23.61 -3.38
CA GLU A 60 -11.03 24.16 -2.24
C GLU A 60 -10.15 24.38 -0.99
N SER A 61 -9.02 23.67 -0.89
CA SER A 61 -8.12 23.75 0.26
C SER A 61 -6.70 23.28 -0.07
N LYS A 62 -5.74 23.59 0.84
CA LYS A 62 -4.40 22.99 0.79
C LYS A 62 -4.47 21.45 0.87
N LYS A 63 -5.40 20.91 1.67
CA LYS A 63 -5.63 19.46 1.76
C LYS A 63 -6.00 18.86 0.41
N ALA A 64 -6.91 19.49 -0.34
CA ALA A 64 -7.29 19.03 -1.67
C ALA A 64 -6.12 19.03 -2.68
N ILE A 65 -5.19 19.98 -2.55
CA ILE A 65 -3.94 19.98 -3.35
C ILE A 65 -3.07 18.78 -2.93
N ASN A 66 -2.89 18.56 -1.63
CA ASN A 66 -2.08 17.45 -1.15
C ASN A 66 -2.66 16.09 -1.59
N GLU A 67 -3.98 15.91 -1.48
CA GLU A 67 -4.66 14.69 -1.95
C GLU A 67 -4.47 14.47 -3.45
N ALA A 68 -4.56 15.53 -4.27
CA ALA A 68 -4.30 15.43 -5.69
C ALA A 68 -2.83 15.08 -6.01
N VAL A 69 -1.87 15.56 -5.20
CA VAL A 69 -0.46 15.16 -5.33
C VAL A 69 -0.29 13.68 -5.00
N VAL A 70 -0.92 13.18 -3.93
CA VAL A 70 -0.87 11.75 -3.57
C VAL A 70 -1.47 10.91 -4.71
N GLU A 71 -2.62 11.32 -5.26
CA GLU A 71 -3.25 10.63 -6.38
C GLU A 71 -2.35 10.60 -7.63
N GLN A 72 -1.71 11.73 -7.97
CA GLN A 72 -0.75 11.76 -9.08
C GLN A 72 0.42 10.80 -8.82
N VAL A 73 0.91 10.76 -7.58
CA VAL A 73 2.01 9.90 -7.17
C VAL A 73 1.60 8.42 -7.23
N THR A 74 0.38 8.03 -6.88
CA THR A 74 -0.07 6.63 -6.94
C THR A 74 -0.55 6.18 -8.33
N ALA A 75 -0.91 7.11 -9.22
CA ALA A 75 -1.44 6.80 -10.54
C ALA A 75 -0.51 5.93 -11.41
N GLU A 76 0.81 6.14 -11.32
CA GLU A 76 1.79 5.36 -12.09
C GLU A 76 1.76 3.87 -11.75
N ILE A 77 1.77 3.54 -10.46
CA ILE A 77 1.75 2.14 -10.02
C ILE A 77 0.38 1.51 -10.26
N GLU A 78 -0.71 2.27 -10.09
CA GLU A 78 -2.07 1.83 -10.42
C GLU A 78 -2.20 1.45 -11.91
N ALA A 79 -1.69 2.28 -12.82
CA ALA A 79 -1.69 1.99 -14.25
C ALA A 79 -0.83 0.74 -14.58
N MET A 80 0.32 0.59 -13.92
CA MET A 80 1.21 -0.55 -14.12
C MET A 80 0.55 -1.88 -13.70
N ILE A 81 -0.08 -1.95 -12.52
CA ILE A 81 -0.72 -3.18 -12.06
C ILE A 81 -1.93 -3.55 -12.90
N VAL A 82 -2.66 -2.56 -13.44
CA VAL A 82 -3.75 -2.78 -14.41
C VAL A 82 -3.19 -3.42 -15.68
N ALA A 83 -2.11 -2.85 -16.25
CA ALA A 83 -1.47 -3.40 -17.44
C ALA A 83 -0.95 -4.83 -17.24
N ILE A 84 -0.41 -5.15 -16.06
CA ILE A 84 0.02 -6.52 -15.72
C ILE A 84 -1.20 -7.45 -15.62
N ALA A 85 -2.28 -7.02 -14.98
CA ALA A 85 -3.50 -7.80 -14.84
C ALA A 85 -4.19 -8.08 -16.18
N ASP A 86 -4.07 -7.18 -17.16
CA ASP A 86 -4.62 -7.31 -18.51
C ASP A 86 -3.67 -8.00 -19.50
N ALA A 87 -2.49 -8.47 -19.05
CA ALA A 87 -1.49 -9.07 -19.92
C ALA A 87 -1.95 -10.46 -20.46
N PRO A 88 -2.22 -10.60 -21.78
CA PRO A 88 -2.91 -11.77 -22.33
C PRO A 88 -2.06 -13.05 -22.37
N LYS A 89 -0.74 -12.94 -22.15
CA LYS A 89 0.20 -14.07 -22.23
C LYS A 89 0.57 -14.66 -20.87
N LEU A 90 0.06 -14.10 -19.79
CA LEU A 90 0.37 -14.53 -18.43
C LEU A 90 -0.84 -15.23 -17.84
N ASP A 91 -0.61 -16.32 -17.10
CA ASP A 91 -1.66 -16.93 -16.28
C ASP A 91 -1.91 -16.12 -15.00
N ALA A 92 -3.02 -16.39 -14.31
CA ALA A 92 -3.38 -15.64 -13.12
C ALA A 92 -2.31 -15.66 -11.99
N PRO A 93 -1.65 -16.80 -11.66
CA PRO A 93 -0.55 -16.82 -10.69
C PRO A 93 0.64 -15.92 -11.07
N GLU A 94 1.06 -15.93 -12.33
CA GLU A 94 2.17 -15.10 -12.81
C GLU A 94 1.79 -13.61 -12.76
N ARG A 95 0.55 -13.25 -13.13
CA ARG A 95 0.05 -11.87 -13.00
C ARG A 95 0.07 -11.41 -11.54
N LEU A 96 -0.42 -12.24 -10.60
CA LEU A 96 -0.39 -11.90 -9.17
C LEU A 96 1.05 -11.71 -8.66
N THR A 97 1.96 -12.62 -9.01
CA THR A 97 3.38 -12.50 -8.64
C THR A 97 3.96 -11.18 -9.11
N ARG A 98 3.77 -10.82 -10.38
CA ARG A 98 4.28 -9.57 -10.95
C ARG A 98 3.66 -8.33 -10.33
N ILE A 99 2.36 -8.35 -10.02
CA ILE A 99 1.69 -7.23 -9.33
C ILE A 99 2.31 -7.02 -7.95
N VAL A 100 2.49 -8.09 -7.16
CA VAL A 100 3.07 -7.99 -5.81
C VAL A 100 4.52 -7.50 -5.87
N THR A 101 5.32 -8.00 -6.81
CA THR A 101 6.69 -7.52 -7.02
C THR A 101 6.72 -6.04 -7.42
N ALA A 102 5.86 -5.62 -8.35
CA ALA A 102 5.78 -4.21 -8.78
C ALA A 102 5.40 -3.28 -7.62
N LEU A 103 4.43 -3.66 -6.80
CA LEU A 103 4.03 -2.89 -5.61
C LEU A 103 5.18 -2.78 -4.59
N HIS A 104 5.90 -3.87 -4.35
CA HIS A 104 7.05 -3.89 -3.44
C HIS A 104 8.19 -2.99 -3.96
N ASP A 105 8.58 -3.14 -5.22
CA ASP A 105 9.66 -2.39 -5.83
C ASP A 105 9.35 -0.89 -5.90
N ASP A 106 8.10 -0.52 -6.21
CA ASP A 106 7.66 0.87 -6.20
C ASP A 106 7.74 1.48 -4.80
N CYS A 107 7.28 0.76 -3.77
CA CYS A 107 7.38 1.23 -2.38
C CYS A 107 8.84 1.39 -1.94
N ARG A 108 9.71 0.42 -2.25
CA ARG A 108 11.14 0.47 -1.90
C ARG A 108 11.82 1.63 -2.61
N ARG A 109 11.62 1.78 -3.92
CA ARG A 109 12.19 2.86 -4.73
C ARG A 109 11.78 4.24 -4.20
N ARG A 110 10.51 4.43 -3.82
CA ARG A 110 10.02 5.71 -3.28
C ARG A 110 10.61 6.02 -1.91
N PHE A 111 10.75 5.01 -1.06
CA PHE A 111 11.43 5.15 0.24
C PHE A 111 12.89 5.59 0.07
N GLU A 112 13.62 4.97 -0.86
CA GLU A 112 15.05 5.27 -1.09
C GLU A 112 15.27 6.61 -1.81
N ALA A 113 14.48 6.92 -2.82
CA ALA A 113 14.71 8.08 -3.69
C ALA A 113 14.12 9.39 -3.14
N HIS A 114 13.04 9.32 -2.35
CA HIS A 114 12.23 10.50 -2.02
C HIS A 114 11.76 10.52 -0.56
N PRO A 115 12.66 10.68 0.43
CA PRO A 115 12.32 10.63 1.85
C PRO A 115 11.21 11.62 2.26
N ARG A 116 11.15 12.80 1.62
CA ARG A 116 10.12 13.80 1.94
C ARG A 116 8.74 13.52 1.34
N VAL A 117 8.70 12.83 0.20
CA VAL A 117 7.44 12.31 -0.36
C VAL A 117 6.95 11.16 0.50
N HIS A 118 7.87 10.34 1.01
CA HIS A 118 7.56 9.29 1.98
C HIS A 118 6.91 9.86 3.24
N GLU A 119 7.52 10.86 3.89
CA GLU A 119 6.94 11.56 5.06
C GLU A 119 5.53 12.11 4.80
N MET A 120 5.27 12.62 3.58
CA MET A 120 3.93 13.08 3.19
C MET A 120 2.93 11.92 3.11
N VAL A 121 3.31 10.79 2.51
CA VAL A 121 2.44 9.61 2.42
C VAL A 121 2.17 9.04 3.81
N GLU A 122 3.17 8.98 4.69
CA GLU A 122 2.97 8.56 6.09
C GLU A 122 1.97 9.46 6.83
N ALA A 123 2.05 10.77 6.62
CA ALA A 123 1.09 11.71 7.19
C ALA A 123 -0.31 11.56 6.59
N ALA A 124 -0.43 11.40 5.28
CA ALA A 124 -1.72 11.16 4.62
C ALA A 124 -2.39 9.88 5.14
N MET A 125 -1.61 8.83 5.43
CA MET A 125 -2.10 7.60 6.05
C MET A 125 -2.50 7.80 7.52
N SER A 126 -1.66 8.50 8.29
CA SER A 126 -1.93 8.78 9.71
C SER A 126 -3.17 9.65 9.91
N GLU A 127 -3.37 10.63 9.03
CA GLU A 127 -4.54 11.51 9.01
C GLU A 127 -5.74 10.91 8.25
N SER A 128 -5.62 9.65 7.80
CA SER A 128 -6.69 8.90 7.13
C SER A 128 -7.31 9.66 5.94
N TRP A 129 -6.49 10.25 5.08
CA TRP A 129 -6.98 10.95 3.91
C TRP A 129 -7.68 9.98 2.95
N GLY A 130 -8.81 10.40 2.40
CA GLY A 130 -9.67 9.51 1.58
C GLY A 130 -8.94 8.96 0.35
N VAL A 131 -7.94 9.68 -0.17
CA VAL A 131 -7.08 9.24 -1.28
C VAL A 131 -6.30 7.96 -0.97
N CYS A 132 -5.86 7.76 0.28
CA CYS A 132 -5.16 6.54 0.67
C CYS A 132 -6.10 5.34 0.64
N GLN A 133 -7.35 5.49 1.11
CA GLN A 133 -8.35 4.43 1.01
C GLN A 133 -8.70 4.14 -0.45
N ALA A 134 -8.92 5.17 -1.26
CA ALA A 134 -9.20 5.01 -2.68
C ALA A 134 -8.09 4.24 -3.42
N HIS A 135 -6.82 4.52 -3.09
CA HIS A 135 -5.69 3.78 -3.64
C HIS A 135 -5.72 2.29 -3.23
N LEU A 136 -5.96 2.00 -1.95
CA LEU A 136 -6.08 0.62 -1.46
C LEU A 136 -7.25 -0.13 -2.10
N ASP A 137 -8.38 0.55 -2.31
CA ASP A 137 -9.56 -0.03 -2.96
C ASP A 137 -9.30 -0.36 -4.43
N ARG A 138 -8.59 0.52 -5.15
CA ARG A 138 -8.18 0.28 -6.55
C ARG A 138 -7.23 -0.92 -6.66
N ILE A 139 -6.24 -1.03 -5.77
CA ILE A 139 -5.36 -2.21 -5.72
C ILE A 139 -6.19 -3.49 -5.45
N GLY A 140 -7.06 -3.45 -4.44
CA GLY A 140 -7.91 -4.59 -4.09
C GLY A 140 -8.82 -5.03 -5.24
N ALA A 141 -9.37 -4.08 -6.00
CA ALA A 141 -10.17 -4.37 -7.18
C ALA A 141 -9.38 -5.07 -8.29
N VAL A 142 -8.13 -4.64 -8.54
CA VAL A 142 -7.25 -5.30 -9.52
C VAL A 142 -6.91 -6.73 -9.08
N LEU A 143 -6.55 -6.93 -7.81
CA LEU A 143 -6.26 -8.25 -7.27
C LEU A 143 -7.49 -9.17 -7.35
N ALA A 144 -8.68 -8.68 -6.97
CA ALA A 144 -9.92 -9.43 -7.05
C ALA A 144 -10.26 -9.87 -8.48
N ARG A 145 -9.98 -9.01 -9.48
CA ARG A 145 -10.13 -9.35 -10.90
C ARG A 145 -9.23 -10.52 -11.30
N VAL A 146 -7.93 -10.45 -10.97
CA VAL A 146 -6.98 -11.52 -11.32
C VAL A 146 -7.30 -12.83 -10.61
N VAL A 147 -7.74 -12.79 -9.35
CA VAL A 147 -8.19 -13.99 -8.63
C VAL A 147 -9.44 -14.59 -9.29
N ALA A 148 -10.42 -13.76 -9.68
CA ALA A 148 -11.61 -14.22 -10.40
C ALA A 148 -11.27 -14.83 -11.77
N ASP A 149 -10.28 -14.29 -12.46
CA ASP A 149 -9.77 -14.85 -13.71
C ASP A 149 -9.15 -16.24 -13.49
N GLY A 150 -8.30 -16.39 -12.48
CA GLY A 150 -7.71 -17.69 -12.16
C GLY A 150 -8.72 -18.75 -11.71
N VAL A 151 -9.84 -18.36 -11.08
CA VAL A 151 -10.95 -19.28 -10.80
C VAL A 151 -11.62 -19.74 -12.09
N ARG A 152 -11.88 -18.81 -13.01
CA ARG A 152 -12.51 -19.11 -14.31
C ARG A 152 -11.63 -20.01 -15.18
N GLU A 153 -10.32 -19.81 -15.10
CA GLU A 153 -9.30 -20.60 -15.78
C GLU A 153 -9.05 -21.96 -15.10
N GLY A 154 -9.62 -22.19 -13.90
CA GLY A 154 -9.46 -23.43 -13.13
C GLY A 154 -8.12 -23.57 -12.42
N VAL A 155 -7.32 -22.50 -12.35
CA VAL A 155 -6.00 -22.45 -11.70
C VAL A 155 -6.14 -22.21 -10.19
N PHE A 156 -7.21 -21.54 -9.76
CA PHE A 156 -7.51 -21.30 -8.35
C PHE A 156 -8.83 -21.94 -7.91
N THR A 157 -8.83 -22.48 -6.69
CA THR A 157 -10.05 -22.93 -6.01
C THR A 157 -10.30 -22.02 -4.81
N VAL A 158 -11.16 -21.02 -4.97
CA VAL A 158 -11.57 -20.10 -3.90
C VAL A 158 -13.08 -19.95 -3.86
N ALA A 159 -13.66 -19.86 -2.66
CA ALA A 159 -15.10 -19.71 -2.48
C ALA A 159 -15.61 -18.30 -2.84
N ASP A 160 -14.84 -17.26 -2.48
CA ASP A 160 -15.12 -15.87 -2.82
C ASP A 160 -13.83 -15.15 -3.28
N PRO A 161 -13.71 -14.80 -4.57
CA PRO A 161 -12.57 -14.06 -5.10
C PRO A 161 -12.29 -12.73 -4.41
N LYS A 162 -13.33 -12.01 -3.94
CA LYS A 162 -13.15 -10.71 -3.28
C LYS A 162 -12.51 -10.87 -1.91
N SER A 163 -13.02 -11.79 -1.09
CA SER A 163 -12.42 -12.12 0.21
C SER A 163 -11.00 -12.66 0.05
N ALA A 164 -10.75 -13.52 -0.94
CA ALA A 164 -9.41 -14.02 -1.22
C ALA A 164 -8.42 -12.90 -1.60
N ALA A 165 -8.85 -11.94 -2.41
CA ALA A 165 -8.05 -10.77 -2.74
C ALA A 165 -7.80 -9.85 -1.55
N ALA A 166 -8.79 -9.66 -0.67
CA ALA A 166 -8.61 -8.91 0.58
C ALA A 166 -7.58 -9.59 1.49
N CYS A 167 -7.62 -10.92 1.62
CA CYS A 167 -6.62 -11.70 2.36
C CYS A 167 -5.22 -11.57 1.72
N LEU A 168 -5.12 -11.61 0.40
CA LEU A 168 -3.87 -11.41 -0.32
C LEU A 168 -3.30 -10.01 -0.06
N GLN A 169 -4.13 -8.98 -0.20
CA GLN A 169 -3.76 -7.59 0.06
C GLN A 169 -3.28 -7.41 1.51
N ALA A 170 -4.01 -7.97 2.48
CA ALA A 170 -3.60 -7.96 3.88
C ALA A 170 -2.24 -8.65 4.07
N GLY A 171 -2.04 -9.82 3.45
CA GLY A 171 -0.80 -10.59 3.53
C GLY A 171 0.43 -9.88 2.95
N ILE A 172 0.27 -9.12 1.86
CA ILE A 172 1.37 -8.38 1.23
C ILE A 172 1.63 -7.01 1.85
N THR A 173 0.75 -6.52 2.74
CA THR A 173 0.88 -5.22 3.43
C THR A 173 2.28 -5.02 4.00
N ARG A 174 2.87 -6.03 4.65
CA ARG A 174 4.21 -5.93 5.24
C ARG A 174 5.29 -5.54 4.24
N TYR A 175 5.13 -5.90 2.96
CA TYR A 175 6.11 -5.69 1.90
C TYR A 175 5.81 -4.47 1.03
N CYS A 176 4.55 -4.03 1.00
CA CYS A 176 4.06 -2.98 0.11
C CYS A 176 3.56 -1.73 0.87
N HIS A 177 3.71 -1.68 2.20
CA HIS A 177 3.30 -0.52 2.98
C HIS A 177 4.47 0.46 3.18
N PRO A 178 4.30 1.76 2.88
CA PRO A 178 5.35 2.77 3.02
C PRO A 178 6.04 2.72 4.40
N MET A 179 5.30 2.82 5.51
CA MET A 179 5.89 2.78 6.85
C MET A 179 6.61 1.47 7.24
N LEU A 180 6.36 0.37 6.52
CA LEU A 180 6.91 -0.95 6.86
C LEU A 180 8.11 -1.33 5.99
N VAL A 181 8.20 -0.80 4.77
CA VAL A 181 9.26 -1.19 3.81
C VAL A 181 10.66 -0.83 4.31
N GLY A 182 10.81 0.32 4.99
CA GLY A 182 12.10 0.74 5.58
C GLY A 182 12.48 0.04 6.89
N ARG A 183 11.54 -0.68 7.53
CA ARG A 183 11.78 -1.43 8.78
C ARG A 183 12.18 -2.87 8.54
N GLN A 184 12.64 -3.21 7.34
CA GLN A 184 13.21 -4.53 7.11
C GLN A 184 14.56 -4.62 7.84
N PRO A 185 14.75 -5.60 8.74
CA PRO A 185 16.12 -6.00 9.04
C PRO A 185 16.71 -6.46 7.71
N ASN A 186 17.79 -5.81 7.27
CA ASN A 186 18.63 -6.41 6.23
C ASN A 186 18.86 -7.87 6.65
N THR A 187 18.64 -8.79 5.71
CA THR A 187 18.74 -10.25 5.84
C THR A 187 17.61 -10.98 6.60
N ILE A 188 16.63 -11.51 5.85
CA ILE A 188 16.45 -12.96 5.90
C ILE A 188 17.55 -13.52 5.00
N GLN A 189 18.74 -13.71 5.54
CA GLN A 189 19.74 -14.53 4.88
C GLN A 189 19.13 -15.93 4.87
N PRO A 190 18.89 -16.57 3.71
CA PRO A 190 18.69 -18.01 3.73
C PRO A 190 19.88 -18.58 4.53
N PRO A 191 19.66 -19.48 5.51
CA PRO A 191 20.75 -20.01 6.31
C PRO A 191 21.83 -20.47 5.34
N ALA A 192 23.03 -19.92 5.49
CA ALA A 192 24.16 -20.23 4.61
C ALA A 192 24.23 -21.75 4.50
N THR A 193 24.09 -22.26 3.28
CA THR A 193 24.15 -23.68 2.99
C THR A 193 25.56 -24.14 3.39
N GLY A 194 25.70 -24.77 4.55
CA GLY A 194 27.01 -25.20 5.08
C GLY A 194 27.21 -25.14 6.60
N ASP A 195 26.17 -24.98 7.42
CA ASP A 195 26.31 -25.26 8.86
C ASP A 195 25.66 -26.60 9.22
N ASP A 196 26.47 -27.66 9.20
CA ASP A 196 26.11 -29.05 9.53
C ASP A 196 25.77 -29.26 11.03
N ARG A 197 25.46 -28.19 11.77
CA ARG A 197 25.13 -28.24 13.21
C ARG A 197 23.66 -28.52 13.53
N PHE A 198 22.81 -28.70 12.52
CA PHE A 198 21.45 -29.24 12.73
C PHE A 198 21.46 -30.75 12.49
N PRO A 199 21.52 -31.61 13.54
CA PRO A 199 21.30 -33.03 13.34
C PRO A 199 19.89 -33.25 12.81
N ALA A 200 19.77 -34.12 11.80
CA ALA A 200 18.53 -34.52 11.17
C ALA A 200 17.57 -35.19 12.18
N ARG A 201 16.89 -34.39 12.99
CA ARG A 201 15.66 -34.80 13.66
C ARG A 201 14.53 -34.20 12.86
N ARG A 202 13.78 -35.04 12.13
CA ARG A 202 12.45 -34.67 11.65
C ARG A 202 11.68 -34.15 12.87
N PRO A 203 11.23 -32.88 12.91
CA PRO A 203 10.35 -32.47 13.99
C PRO A 203 9.06 -33.27 13.80
N ALA A 204 8.69 -34.04 14.82
CA ALA A 204 7.31 -34.47 14.94
C ALA A 204 6.44 -33.21 14.83
N VAL A 205 5.38 -33.27 14.03
CA VAL A 205 4.40 -32.18 13.91
C VAL A 205 3.69 -32.05 15.27
N GLY A 206 4.34 -31.38 16.20
CA GLY A 206 3.78 -30.89 17.44
C GLY A 206 3.02 -29.61 17.12
N ARG A 207 1.78 -29.54 17.60
CA ARG A 207 0.86 -28.41 17.41
C ARG A 207 1.60 -27.08 17.52
N LEU A 208 1.58 -26.28 16.45
CA LEU A 208 2.00 -24.88 16.51
C LEU A 208 1.14 -24.18 17.58
N ASN A 209 1.78 -23.78 18.67
CA ASN A 209 1.18 -22.84 19.60
C ASN A 209 1.16 -21.47 18.90
N PRO A 210 0.06 -20.70 18.93
CA PRO A 210 0.03 -19.39 18.30
C PRO A 210 1.11 -18.49 18.93
N PRO A 211 1.75 -17.60 18.14
CA PRO A 211 2.75 -16.68 18.65
C PRO A 211 2.14 -15.76 19.71
N ASP A 212 2.91 -15.54 20.77
CA ASP A 212 2.55 -14.75 21.94
C ASP A 212 2.07 -13.35 21.53
N ALA A 213 0.85 -12.98 21.94
CA ALA A 213 0.16 -11.75 21.54
C ALA A 213 0.89 -10.46 21.98
N ARG A 214 1.95 -10.58 22.79
CA ARG A 214 2.79 -9.46 23.27
C ARG A 214 3.66 -8.83 22.18
N ILE A 215 3.93 -9.52 21.07
CA ILE A 215 4.80 -8.98 20.00
C ILE A 215 4.13 -7.78 19.27
N TYR A 216 2.80 -7.66 19.32
CA TYR A 216 2.07 -6.59 18.64
C TYR A 216 1.78 -5.34 19.50
N SER A 217 1.92 -5.38 20.83
CA SER A 217 1.62 -4.19 21.67
C SER A 217 2.73 -3.16 21.68
N ASP A 218 3.98 -3.57 21.48
CA ASP A 218 5.15 -2.73 21.76
C ASP A 218 5.59 -1.86 20.56
N ALA A 219 4.85 -1.93 19.44
CA ALA A 219 5.18 -1.21 18.20
C ALA A 219 4.43 0.13 18.02
N VAL A 220 3.56 0.53 18.96
CA VAL A 220 2.79 1.79 18.89
C VAL A 220 2.86 2.52 20.24
N PRO A 221 3.69 3.57 20.40
CA PRO A 221 3.61 4.43 21.57
C PRO A 221 2.43 5.38 21.41
N GLY A 222 1.41 5.31 22.28
CA GLY A 222 0.44 6.40 22.43
C GLY A 222 -1.05 6.09 22.56
N ILE A 223 -1.48 4.92 23.08
CA ILE A 223 -2.87 4.73 23.50
C ILE A 223 -2.93 4.53 25.01
N GLY A 224 -3.01 5.65 25.72
CA GLY A 224 -3.34 5.69 27.13
C GLY A 224 -4.81 5.31 27.35
N GLU A 225 -5.04 4.59 28.45
CA GLU A 225 -6.34 4.12 28.90
C GLU A 225 -7.29 5.28 29.24
N GLY A 226 -8.55 5.17 28.78
CA GLY A 226 -9.71 5.71 29.50
C GLY A 226 -10.19 7.11 29.13
N SER A 227 -11.25 7.19 28.32
CA SER A 227 -12.49 7.92 28.69
C SER A 227 -13.58 7.69 27.65
N GLU A 228 -14.73 7.23 28.12
CA GLU A 228 -15.96 7.08 27.34
C GLU A 228 -16.47 8.43 26.86
N THR A 229 -16.63 8.63 25.54
CA THR A 229 -17.69 9.49 24.97
C THR A 229 -18.05 9.06 23.54
N THR A 230 -19.27 8.55 23.41
CA THR A 230 -20.26 8.61 22.32
C THR A 230 -19.85 9.13 20.92
N GLY A 231 -20.04 8.29 19.88
CA GLY A 231 -20.64 8.72 18.61
C GLY A 231 -19.84 8.57 17.30
N CYS A 232 -20.29 7.62 16.46
CA CYS A 232 -20.15 7.54 14.99
C CYS A 232 -18.75 7.49 14.33
N GLY A 233 -18.32 6.27 13.98
CA GLY A 233 -17.35 5.96 12.92
C GLY A 233 -17.50 4.47 12.49
N PRO A 234 -17.15 4.06 11.26
CA PRO A 234 -17.34 2.69 10.81
C PRO A 234 -16.38 1.75 11.55
N SER A 235 -16.96 0.82 12.32
CA SER A 235 -16.24 -0.25 13.03
C SER A 235 -15.50 -1.16 12.05
N TYR A 236 -14.17 -1.10 12.06
CA TYR A 236 -13.38 -2.29 11.79
C TYR A 236 -13.38 -3.18 13.04
N PRO A 237 -13.69 -4.49 12.94
CA PRO A 237 -13.67 -5.35 14.12
C PRO A 237 -12.24 -5.45 14.64
N SER A 238 -12.08 -5.05 15.90
CA SER A 238 -10.85 -5.18 16.67
C SER A 238 -10.50 -6.67 16.81
N ILE A 239 -9.28 -7.06 16.44
CA ILE A 239 -8.78 -8.45 16.45
C ILE A 239 -8.64 -9.06 17.87
N THR A 240 -9.12 -8.42 18.93
CA THR A 240 -8.80 -8.81 20.32
C THR A 240 -9.96 -9.41 21.12
N ARG A 241 -11.04 -9.90 20.48
CA ARG A 241 -12.04 -10.69 21.23
C ARG A 241 -12.79 -11.73 20.38
N MET A 242 -12.06 -12.71 19.86
CA MET A 242 -12.70 -13.95 19.40
C MET A 242 -12.91 -14.88 20.60
N SER A 243 -14.13 -14.80 21.15
CA SER A 243 -14.69 -15.80 22.07
C SER A 243 -14.60 -17.19 21.45
N ALA A 244 -14.19 -18.17 22.24
CA ALA A 244 -14.06 -19.56 21.86
C ALA A 244 -15.43 -20.18 21.51
N SER A 245 -15.84 -20.06 20.24
CA SER A 245 -16.87 -20.91 19.64
C SER A 245 -16.67 -20.94 18.12
N ALA A 246 -15.99 -21.98 17.63
CA ALA A 246 -15.75 -22.20 16.21
C ALA A 246 -16.98 -22.85 15.55
N PRO A 247 -17.45 -22.37 14.38
CA PRO A 247 -18.45 -23.09 13.58
C PRO A 247 -17.84 -24.31 12.85
N PRO A 248 -18.64 -25.36 12.55
CA PRO A 248 -18.13 -26.67 12.14
C PRO A 248 -18.02 -26.78 10.62
N PHE A 249 -17.04 -26.14 9.99
CA PHE A 249 -16.78 -26.34 8.56
C PHE A 249 -15.29 -26.50 8.29
N CYS A 250 -14.75 -27.65 8.72
CA CYS A 250 -13.54 -28.30 8.21
C CYS A 250 -13.32 -29.61 8.99
N ARG A 251 -14.16 -30.63 8.74
CA ARG A 251 -13.77 -32.02 9.03
C ARG A 251 -13.41 -32.68 7.71
N ALA A 252 -12.11 -32.81 7.46
CA ALA A 252 -11.60 -33.78 6.51
C ALA A 252 -12.04 -35.18 6.99
N ARG A 253 -12.86 -35.88 6.19
CA ARG A 253 -12.96 -37.33 6.29
C ARG A 253 -11.88 -37.92 5.41
N ALA A 254 -10.84 -38.46 6.04
CA ALA A 254 -10.10 -39.57 5.46
C ALA A 254 -11.01 -40.78 5.52
N ASP A 255 -11.17 -41.51 4.41
CA ASP A 255 -11.39 -42.96 4.33
C ASP A 255 -11.43 -43.38 2.84
N TRP A 256 -10.54 -44.32 2.50
CA TRP A 256 -10.25 -45.03 1.23
C TRP A 256 -9.32 -44.34 0.22
#